data_AF-A0A1V5KMM2-F1
#
_entry.id   AF-A0A1V5KMM2-F1
#
_cell.length_a   1.000
_cell.length_b   1.000
_cell.length_c   1.000
_cell.angle_alpha   90.00
_cell.angle_beta   90.00
_cell.angle_gamma   90.00
#
_symmetry.space_group_name_H-M   'P 1'
#
loop_
_entity.id
_entity.type
_entity.pdbx_description
1 polymer ?
#
loop_
_entity_poly.entity_id
_entity_poly.type
_entity_poly.pdbx_seq_one_letter_code
_entity_poly.pdbx_strand_id
1 'polypeptide(L)'
;MLSTEGGRYEGSATSAYSPNIVRPGKRAPGGRRAALKIALCVLVPPVGVLYIWRTGSFPLRGRMLATAMAFASMLVMFLPMIPKPRLNAAYPTPVTPPGATRAPESDAVTALSNIEQLLIAQEAAEAAKLQEGQTAPSEEAAQRAALEAENEAIYNTVVYSVQKGAKLFHTGPTCGNQVNKKQLTVREAIAAGLGACPDCNPPTPK
;
A
#
# COMPACT_ATOMS: atom_id res chain seq x y z
N MET A 1 56.08 24.00 30.63
CA MET A 1 55.85 22.55 30.60
C MET A 1 54.36 22.32 30.80
N LEU A 2 53.68 21.86 29.74
CA LEU A 2 52.26 21.50 29.77
C LEU A 2 52.10 20.19 30.54
N SER A 3 51.20 20.16 31.52
CA SER A 3 50.58 18.92 31.99
C SER A 3 49.08 19.03 31.76
N THR A 4 48.64 18.28 30.77
CA THR A 4 47.27 18.06 30.36
C THR A 4 46.67 16.94 31.20
N GLU A 5 45.66 17.23 32.04
CA GLU A 5 44.71 16.21 32.48
C GLU A 5 43.29 16.75 32.33
N GLY A 6 42.65 16.32 31.24
CA GLY A 6 41.26 16.57 30.94
C GLY A 6 40.38 15.81 31.92
N GLY A 7 39.71 16.54 32.80
CA GLY A 7 38.59 16.06 33.59
C GLY A 7 37.44 15.67 32.66
N ARG A 8 37.40 14.38 32.30
CA ARG A 8 36.33 13.72 31.57
C ARG A 8 35.07 13.74 32.45
N TYR A 9 34.08 14.50 32.02
CA TYR A 9 32.72 14.49 32.55
C TYR A 9 32.09 13.11 32.27
N GLU A 10 32.22 12.17 33.20
CA GLU A 10 31.38 10.97 33.22
C GLU A 10 29.99 11.34 33.76
N GLY A 11 29.20 12.01 32.92
CA GLY A 11 27.77 12.14 33.12
C GLY A 11 27.11 10.79 32.87
N SER A 12 27.02 9.95 33.90
CA SER A 12 26.18 8.76 33.87
C SER A 12 24.73 9.18 33.64
N ALA A 13 24.16 8.75 32.52
CA ALA A 13 22.82 9.12 32.02
C ALA A 13 21.68 8.44 32.81
N THR A 14 21.77 8.40 34.14
CA THR A 14 20.75 7.79 35.00
C THR A 14 20.50 8.63 36.25
N SER A 15 19.60 9.61 36.14
CA SER A 15 18.58 9.91 37.16
C SER A 15 17.99 11.31 36.97
N ALA A 16 17.21 11.50 35.89
CA ALA A 16 16.29 12.64 35.79
C ALA A 16 14.97 12.38 36.54
N TYR A 17 14.99 11.63 37.65
CA TYR A 17 13.82 11.29 38.46
C TYR A 17 14.14 11.46 39.94
N SER A 18 13.17 11.99 40.70
CA SER A 18 13.29 12.18 42.15
C SER A 18 13.66 10.85 42.84
N PRO A 19 14.49 10.86 43.90
CA PRO A 19 15.00 9.66 44.56
C PRO A 19 13.92 8.74 45.15
N ASN A 20 12.66 9.18 45.20
CA ASN A 20 11.53 8.39 45.69
C ASN A 20 10.61 7.81 44.60
N ILE A 21 10.92 8.00 43.31
CA ILE A 21 10.10 7.43 42.22
C ILE A 21 10.81 6.22 41.64
N VAL A 22 10.51 5.05 42.21
CA VAL A 22 10.88 3.76 41.63
C VAL A 22 10.00 3.54 40.39
N ARG A 23 10.60 3.53 39.20
CA ARG A 23 9.88 3.16 37.98
C ARG A 23 9.33 1.74 38.16
N PRO A 24 8.02 1.48 37.97
CA PRO A 24 7.50 0.13 38.08
C PRO A 24 8.27 -0.75 37.08
N GLY A 25 8.94 -1.78 37.60
CA GLY A 25 9.73 -2.68 36.79
C GLY A 25 8.87 -3.23 35.66
N LYS A 26 9.40 -3.25 34.43
CA LYS A 26 8.72 -3.88 33.29
C LYS A 26 8.51 -5.35 33.65
N ARG A 27 7.30 -5.72 34.08
CA ARG A 27 6.96 -7.13 34.29
C ARG A 27 7.09 -7.82 32.94
N ALA A 28 8.07 -8.70 32.82
CA ALA A 28 8.20 -9.56 31.65
C ALA A 28 6.85 -10.26 31.44
N PRO A 29 6.28 -10.26 30.21
CA PRO A 29 5.03 -10.94 29.97
C PRO A 29 5.23 -12.41 30.31
N GLY A 30 4.45 -12.92 31.28
CA GLY A 30 4.60 -14.29 31.76
C GLY A 30 4.59 -15.27 30.59
N GLY A 31 5.69 -16.00 30.42
CA GLY A 31 5.96 -16.79 29.21
C GLY A 31 4.85 -17.76 28.84
N ARG A 32 4.12 -18.29 29.83
CA ARG A 32 2.95 -19.17 29.60
C ARG A 32 1.82 -18.50 28.83
N ARG A 33 1.52 -17.22 29.11
CA ARG A 33 0.46 -16.47 28.42
C ARG A 33 0.89 -16.03 27.02
N ALA A 34 2.19 -15.77 26.83
CA ALA A 34 2.74 -15.46 25.51
C ALA A 34 2.77 -16.70 24.61
N ALA A 35 3.20 -17.86 25.14
CA ALA A 35 3.22 -19.12 24.42
C ALA A 35 1.81 -19.56 23.99
N LEU A 36 0.80 -19.40 24.86
CA LEU A 36 -0.59 -19.72 24.53
C LEU A 36 -1.13 -18.85 23.39
N LYS A 37 -0.75 -17.57 23.32
CA LYS A 37 -1.14 -16.67 22.22
C LYS A 37 -0.46 -17.04 20.90
N ILE A 38 0.80 -17.46 20.95
CA ILE A 38 1.52 -17.94 19.76
C ILE A 38 0.90 -19.26 19.27
N ALA A 39 0.62 -20.20 20.16
CA ALA A 39 -0.07 -21.45 19.83
C ALA A 39 -1.44 -21.20 19.19
N LEU A 40 -2.22 -20.25 19.73
CA LEU A 40 -3.51 -19.85 19.17
C LEU A 40 -3.38 -19.26 17.76
N CYS A 41 -2.30 -18.52 17.46
CA CYS A 41 -2.03 -17.99 16.12
C CYS A 41 -1.64 -19.07 15.11
N VAL A 42 -0.99 -20.15 15.55
CA VAL A 42 -0.63 -21.27 14.67
C VAL A 42 -1.86 -22.14 14.38
N LEU A 43 -2.70 -22.38 15.40
CA LEU A 43 -3.83 -23.29 15.29
C LEU A 43 -5.06 -22.65 14.64
N VAL A 44 -5.31 -21.36 14.89
CA VAL A 44 -6.41 -20.59 14.29
C VAL A 44 -5.88 -19.21 13.87
N PRO A 45 -5.22 -19.12 12.69
CA PRO A 45 -4.57 -17.89 12.22
C PRO A 45 -5.43 -16.61 12.29
N PRO A 46 -6.71 -16.59 11.86
CA PRO A 46 -7.49 -15.36 11.89
C PRO A 46 -7.86 -14.89 13.31
N VAL A 47 -8.17 -15.83 14.22
CA VAL A 47 -8.60 -15.51 15.59
C VAL A 47 -7.39 -15.13 16.46
N GLY A 48 -6.24 -15.78 16.25
CA GLY A 48 -5.01 -15.48 16.98
C GLY A 48 -4.49 -14.06 16.72
N VAL A 49 -4.51 -13.60 15.46
CA VAL A 49 -4.05 -12.25 15.10
C VAL A 49 -4.96 -11.17 15.71
N LEU A 50 -6.28 -11.35 15.63
CA LEU A 50 -7.26 -10.42 16.23
C LEU A 50 -7.11 -10.34 17.75
N TYR A 51 -6.87 -11.47 18.42
CA TYR A 51 -6.67 -11.52 19.86
C TYR A 51 -5.36 -10.85 20.30
N ILE A 52 -4.29 -10.98 19.51
CA ILE A 52 -3.01 -10.28 19.77
C ILE A 52 -3.16 -8.77 19.60
N TRP A 53 -3.88 -8.33 18.55
CA TRP A 53 -4.14 -6.92 18.31
C TRP A 53 -5.03 -6.30 19.39
N ARG A 54 -6.08 -7.00 19.83
CA ARG A 54 -6.99 -6.53 20.88
C ARG A 54 -6.33 -6.47 22.26
N THR A 55 -5.38 -7.35 22.56
CA THR A 55 -4.71 -7.38 23.87
C THR A 55 -3.45 -6.52 23.95
N GLY A 56 -3.04 -5.88 22.85
CA GLY A 56 -1.88 -4.98 22.81
C GLY A 56 -0.56 -5.62 23.26
N SER A 57 -0.50 -6.95 23.29
CA SER A 57 0.43 -7.71 24.14
C SER A 57 1.88 -7.72 23.67
N PHE A 58 2.16 -7.22 22.46
CA PHE A 58 3.48 -7.23 21.85
C PHE A 58 3.81 -5.85 21.22
N PRO A 59 5.09 -5.43 21.25
CA PRO A 59 5.56 -4.26 20.51
C PRO A 59 5.35 -4.44 19.01
N LEU A 60 5.36 -3.34 18.25
CA LEU A 60 5.07 -3.32 16.80
C LEU A 60 5.84 -4.39 16.00
N ARG A 61 7.09 -4.65 16.35
CA ARG A 61 7.92 -5.70 15.71
C ARG A 61 7.39 -7.12 15.94
N GLY A 62 6.84 -7.40 17.12
CA GLY A 62 6.23 -8.70 17.43
C GLY A 62 4.90 -8.92 16.72
N ARG A 63 4.16 -7.83 16.41
CA ARG A 63 2.92 -7.91 15.62
C ARG A 63 3.19 -8.27 14.17
N MET A 64 4.24 -7.68 13.57
CA MET A 64 4.65 -7.99 12.20
C MET A 64 5.13 -9.45 12.04
N LEU A 65 5.86 -9.98 13.03
CA LEU A 65 6.26 -11.39 13.02
C LEU A 65 5.07 -12.33 13.17
N ALA A 66 4.09 -11.99 14.02
CA ALA A 66 2.90 -12.80 14.21
C ALA A 66 2.04 -12.88 12.93
N THR A 67 1.89 -11.77 12.20
CA THR A 67 1.17 -11.77 10.92
C THR A 67 1.90 -12.56 9.84
N ALA A 68 3.25 -12.46 9.78
CA ALA A 68 4.05 -13.25 8.84
C ALA A 68 3.93 -14.76 9.13
N MET A 69 3.98 -15.16 10.40
CA MET A 69 3.81 -16.56 10.81
C MET A 69 2.39 -17.08 10.51
N ALA A 70 1.36 -16.27 10.71
CA ALA A 70 -0.02 -16.62 10.37
C ALA A 70 -0.24 -16.79 8.85
N PHE A 71 0.42 -15.97 8.03
CA PHE A 71 0.38 -16.11 6.58
C PHE A 71 1.09 -17.38 6.11
N ALA A 72 2.27 -17.67 6.67
CA ALA A 72 3.01 -18.88 6.36
C ALA A 72 2.23 -20.15 6.77
N SER A 73 1.60 -20.17 7.95
CA SER A 73 0.79 -21.31 8.38
C SER A 73 -0.46 -21.49 7.52
N MET A 74 -1.09 -20.39 7.09
CA MET A 74 -2.21 -20.41 6.16
C MET A 74 -1.81 -21.05 4.84
N LEU A 75 -0.71 -20.60 4.22
CA LEU A 75 -0.19 -21.20 2.99
C LEU A 75 0.00 -22.72 3.15
N VAL A 76 0.69 -23.15 4.21
CA VAL A 76 0.93 -24.58 4.47
C VAL A 76 -0.37 -25.38 4.61
N MET A 77 -1.41 -24.82 5.24
CA MET A 77 -2.73 -25.47 5.33
C MET A 77 -3.46 -25.54 3.98
N PHE A 78 -3.29 -24.56 3.09
CA PHE A 78 -3.94 -24.56 1.77
C PHE A 78 -3.19 -25.35 0.71
N LEU A 79 -1.88 -25.59 0.88
CA LEU A 79 -1.06 -26.41 -0.02
C LEU A 79 -1.67 -27.81 -0.35
N PRO A 80 -2.21 -28.59 0.60
CA PRO A 80 -2.84 -29.88 0.29
C PRO A 80 -4.22 -29.77 -0.35
N MET A 81 -4.89 -28.62 -0.31
CA MET A 81 -6.18 -28.39 -0.97
C MET A 81 -6.05 -28.06 -2.46
N ILE A 82 -4.85 -27.68 -2.93
CA ILE A 82 -4.63 -27.39 -4.35
C ILE A 82 -4.67 -28.72 -5.11
N PRO A 83 -5.65 -28.92 -6.03
CA PRO A 83 -5.74 -30.15 -6.81
C PRO A 83 -4.47 -30.26 -7.67
N LYS A 84 -3.65 -31.27 -7.41
CA LYS A 84 -2.49 -31.57 -8.25
C LYS A 84 -3.02 -32.06 -9.60
N PRO A 85 -2.82 -31.33 -10.72
CA PRO A 85 -3.24 -31.84 -12.01
C PRO A 85 -2.47 -33.13 -12.28
N ARG A 86 -3.19 -34.26 -12.31
CA ARG A 86 -2.64 -35.53 -12.75
C ARG A 86 -2.47 -35.42 -14.26
N LEU A 87 -1.27 -35.04 -14.69
CA LEU A 87 -0.88 -35.13 -16.08
C LEU A 87 -0.86 -36.61 -16.44
N ASN A 88 -1.92 -37.11 -17.07
CA ASN A 88 -1.93 -38.44 -17.64
C ASN A 88 -0.94 -38.41 -18.81
N ALA A 89 0.22 -39.05 -18.61
CA ALA A 89 1.16 -39.29 -19.69
C ALA A 89 0.52 -40.28 -20.67
N ALA A 90 -0.14 -39.75 -21.69
CA ALA A 90 -0.53 -40.55 -22.85
C ALA A 90 0.76 -40.89 -23.60
N TYR A 91 1.17 -42.15 -23.56
CA TYR A 91 2.28 -42.63 -24.37
C TYR A 91 1.78 -42.70 -25.82
N PRO A 92 2.37 -41.95 -26.77
CA PRO A 92 1.98 -42.06 -28.17
C PRO A 92 2.33 -43.46 -28.66
N THR A 93 1.33 -44.22 -29.11
CA THR A 93 1.58 -45.47 -29.83
C THR A 93 2.18 -45.12 -31.18
N PRO A 94 3.34 -45.69 -31.56
CA PRO A 94 3.93 -45.44 -32.87
C PRO A 94 3.00 -46.02 -33.94
N VAL A 95 2.26 -45.14 -34.61
CA VAL A 95 1.56 -45.48 -35.86
C VAL A 95 2.62 -45.45 -36.95
N THR A 96 2.74 -46.55 -37.70
CA THR A 96 3.53 -46.54 -38.93
C THR A 96 2.88 -45.57 -39.90
N PRO A 97 3.54 -44.46 -40.29
CA PRO A 97 2.96 -43.54 -41.23
C PRO A 97 2.70 -44.30 -42.54
N PRO A 98 1.51 -44.18 -43.16
CA PRO A 98 1.36 -44.61 -44.54
C PRO A 98 2.48 -43.95 -45.34
N GLY A 99 3.25 -44.74 -46.09
CA GLY A 99 4.45 -44.28 -46.79
C GLY A 99 4.19 -42.97 -47.52
N ALA A 100 5.15 -42.05 -47.45
CA ALA A 100 5.05 -40.70 -47.99
C ALA A 100 4.67 -40.73 -49.48
N THR A 101 3.36 -40.70 -49.73
CA THR A 101 2.77 -40.41 -51.01
C THR A 101 2.59 -38.90 -51.05
N ARG A 102 2.88 -38.31 -52.20
CA ARG A 102 2.77 -36.86 -52.41
C ARG A 102 1.34 -36.44 -52.06
N ALA A 103 1.18 -35.60 -51.04
CA ALA A 103 -0.13 -35.09 -50.65
C ALA A 103 -0.80 -34.45 -51.88
N PRO A 104 -2.10 -34.68 -52.11
CA PRO A 104 -2.81 -34.06 -53.21
C PRO A 104 -2.74 -32.53 -53.05
N GLU A 105 -2.57 -31.80 -54.16
CA GLU A 105 -2.37 -30.33 -54.12
C GLU A 105 -3.50 -29.60 -53.40
N SER A 106 -4.72 -30.16 -53.40
CA SER A 106 -5.87 -29.64 -52.65
C SER A 106 -5.61 -29.47 -51.16
N ASP A 107 -4.91 -30.43 -50.55
CA ASP A 107 -4.70 -30.46 -49.10
C ASP A 107 -3.59 -29.48 -48.70
N ALA A 108 -2.59 -29.30 -49.57
CA ALA A 108 -1.55 -28.30 -49.40
C ALA A 108 -2.12 -26.88 -49.50
N VAL A 109 -2.99 -26.62 -50.48
CA VAL A 109 -3.66 -25.31 -50.65
C VAL A 109 -4.57 -25.02 -49.45
N THR A 110 -5.28 -26.03 -48.95
CA THR A 110 -6.13 -25.90 -47.76
C THR A 110 -5.31 -25.64 -46.49
N ALA A 111 -4.16 -26.29 -46.34
CA ALA A 111 -3.26 -26.03 -45.22
C ALA A 111 -2.72 -24.59 -45.26
N LEU A 112 -2.34 -24.11 -46.45
CA LEU A 112 -1.83 -22.75 -46.64
C LEU A 112 -2.91 -21.69 -46.36
N SER A 113 -4.14 -21.88 -46.82
CA SER A 113 -5.24 -20.94 -46.54
C SER A 113 -5.61 -20.89 -45.06
N ASN A 114 -5.56 -22.03 -44.36
CA ASN A 114 -5.78 -22.09 -42.92
C ASN A 114 -4.69 -21.34 -42.15
N ILE A 115 -3.42 -21.43 -42.58
CA ILE A 115 -2.30 -20.70 -41.98
C ILE A 115 -2.47 -19.19 -42.18
N GLU A 116 -2.86 -18.76 -43.39
CA GLU A 116 -3.10 -17.35 -43.70
C GLU A 116 -4.23 -16.75 -42.84
N GLN A 117 -5.35 -17.48 -42.68
CA GLN A 117 -6.44 -17.05 -41.79
C GLN A 117 -6.00 -16.90 -40.33
N LEU A 118 -5.16 -17.80 -39.82
CA LEU A 118 -4.66 -17.71 -38.45
C LEU A 118 -3.73 -16.53 -38.24
N LEU A 119 -2.90 -16.21 -39.24
CA LEU A 119 -2.01 -15.06 -39.21
C LEU A 119 -2.80 -13.75 -39.20
N ILE A 120 -3.79 -13.61 -40.09
CA ILE A 120 -4.69 -12.45 -40.12
C ILE A 120 -5.45 -12.29 -38.79
N ALA A 121 -5.92 -13.40 -38.21
CA ALA A 121 -6.60 -13.36 -36.91
C ALA A 121 -5.68 -12.93 -35.76
N GLN A 122 -4.41 -13.37 -35.77
CA GLN A 122 -3.41 -12.93 -34.78
C GLN A 122 -3.07 -11.46 -34.94
N GLU A 123 -2.84 -10.99 -36.17
CA GLU A 123 -2.56 -9.58 -36.45
C GLU A 123 -3.74 -8.69 -36.04
N ALA A 124 -4.98 -9.09 -36.33
CA ALA A 124 -6.16 -8.36 -35.89
C ALA A 124 -6.31 -8.35 -34.36
N ALA A 125 -6.00 -9.45 -33.68
CA ALA A 125 -6.01 -9.51 -32.22
C ALA A 125 -4.88 -8.68 -31.59
N GLU A 126 -3.71 -8.62 -32.21
CA GLU A 126 -2.60 -7.78 -31.78
C GLU A 126 -2.92 -6.29 -32.00
N ALA A 127 -3.49 -5.93 -33.15
CA ALA A 127 -3.97 -4.57 -33.41
C ALA A 127 -5.07 -4.13 -32.42
N ALA A 128 -5.99 -5.03 -32.06
CA ALA A 128 -7.01 -4.77 -31.04
C ALA A 128 -6.38 -4.55 -29.65
N LYS A 129 -5.40 -5.38 -29.24
CA LYS A 129 -4.67 -5.21 -27.97
C LYS A 129 -3.90 -3.89 -27.92
N LEU A 130 -3.30 -3.47 -29.04
CA LEU A 130 -2.61 -2.19 -29.14
C LEU A 130 -3.57 -1.00 -29.03
N GLN A 131 -4.80 -1.12 -29.56
CA GLN A 131 -5.86 -0.12 -29.36
C GLN A 131 -6.38 -0.09 -27.92
N GLU A 132 -6.61 -1.24 -27.29
CA GLU A 132 -7.04 -1.33 -25.88
C GLU A 132 -5.99 -0.74 -24.92
N GLY A 133 -4.70 -0.92 -25.22
CA GLY A 133 -3.60 -0.28 -24.47
C GLY A 133 -3.53 1.23 -24.64
N GLN A 134 -4.19 1.81 -25.64
CA GLN A 134 -4.24 3.26 -25.90
C GLN A 134 -5.52 3.93 -25.38
N THR A 135 -6.61 3.19 -25.15
CA THR A 135 -7.84 3.76 -24.58
C THR A 135 -7.82 3.83 -23.05
N ALA A 136 -7.15 2.88 -22.37
CA ALA A 136 -7.04 2.86 -20.91
C ALA A 136 -6.22 3.98 -20.24
N PRO A 137 -5.19 4.61 -20.87
CA PRO A 137 -4.49 5.76 -20.30
C PRO A 137 -5.27 7.08 -20.39
N SER A 138 -6.30 7.17 -21.24
CA SER A 138 -6.93 8.44 -21.60
C SER A 138 -7.90 8.95 -20.53
N GLU A 139 -8.69 8.07 -19.92
CA GLU A 139 -9.64 8.46 -18.87
C GLU A 139 -8.92 8.81 -17.57
N GLU A 140 -7.92 8.03 -17.16
CA GLU A 140 -7.13 8.35 -15.98
C GLU A 140 -6.29 9.62 -16.16
N ALA A 141 -5.70 9.84 -17.33
CA ALA A 141 -4.98 11.08 -17.62
C ALA A 141 -5.93 12.29 -17.65
N ALA A 142 -7.12 12.15 -18.25
CA ALA A 142 -8.13 13.20 -18.24
C ALA A 142 -8.63 13.51 -16.83
N GLN A 143 -8.85 12.48 -15.99
CA GLN A 143 -9.24 12.65 -14.59
C GLN A 143 -8.13 13.33 -13.78
N ARG A 144 -6.85 12.98 -13.99
CA ARG A 144 -5.71 13.64 -13.32
C ARG A 144 -5.59 15.11 -13.73
N ALA A 145 -5.73 15.41 -15.02
CA ALA A 145 -5.72 16.77 -15.53
C ALA A 145 -6.90 17.59 -14.97
N ALA A 146 -8.09 17.00 -14.87
CA ALA A 146 -9.25 17.64 -14.27
C ALA A 146 -9.07 17.89 -12.76
N LEU A 147 -8.50 16.93 -12.02
CA LEU A 147 -8.19 17.09 -10.60
C LEU A 147 -7.12 18.17 -10.38
N GLU A 148 -6.10 18.22 -11.23
CA GLU A 148 -5.06 19.25 -11.17
C GLU A 148 -5.66 20.64 -11.41
N ALA A 149 -6.56 20.79 -12.40
CA ALA A 149 -7.28 22.02 -12.65
C ALA A 149 -8.22 22.42 -11.49
N GLU A 150 -8.92 21.46 -10.87
CA GLU A 150 -9.73 21.69 -9.66
C GLU A 150 -8.86 22.16 -8.49
N ASN A 151 -7.74 21.48 -8.26
CA ASN A 151 -6.78 21.84 -7.21
C ASN A 151 -6.18 23.22 -7.46
N GLU A 152 -5.86 23.58 -8.70
CA GLU A 152 -5.36 24.91 -9.07
C GLU A 152 -6.42 26.00 -8.82
N ALA A 153 -7.67 25.74 -9.17
CA ALA A 153 -8.78 26.63 -8.84
C ALA A 153 -8.90 26.82 -7.32
N ILE A 154 -8.81 25.74 -6.54
CA ILE A 154 -8.83 25.78 -5.07
C ILE A 154 -7.66 26.62 -4.53
N TYR A 155 -6.44 26.41 -5.03
CA TYR A 155 -5.24 27.15 -4.60
C TYR A 155 -5.38 28.66 -4.79
N ASN A 156 -6.08 29.09 -5.83
CA ASN A 156 -6.31 30.50 -6.16
C ASN A 156 -7.52 31.12 -5.44
N THR A 157 -8.29 30.35 -4.66
CA THR A 157 -9.37 30.91 -3.85
C THR A 157 -8.83 31.75 -2.70
N VAL A 158 -9.50 32.88 -2.44
CA VAL A 158 -9.16 33.80 -1.36
C VAL A 158 -9.78 33.31 -0.05
N VAL A 159 -8.96 33.21 0.99
CA VAL A 159 -9.34 32.79 2.35
C VAL A 159 -8.88 33.81 3.38
N TYR A 160 -9.43 33.69 4.59
CA TYR A 160 -9.23 34.64 5.68
C TYR A 160 -8.48 33.99 6.84
N SER A 161 -7.59 34.75 7.48
CA SER A 161 -6.87 34.33 8.70
C SER A 161 -6.76 35.47 9.72
N VAL A 162 -6.33 35.12 10.94
CA VAL A 162 -6.01 36.08 12.00
C VAL A 162 -4.71 36.82 11.66
N GLN A 163 -4.63 38.11 11.97
CA GLN A 163 -3.45 38.93 11.63
C GLN A 163 -2.15 38.48 12.31
N LYS A 164 -2.20 37.95 13.55
CA LYS A 164 -1.03 37.50 14.30
C LYS A 164 -1.27 36.11 14.88
N GLY A 165 -0.31 35.20 14.69
CA GLY A 165 -0.34 33.86 15.28
C GLY A 165 -1.45 32.94 14.75
N ALA A 166 -1.94 33.17 13.53
CA ALA A 166 -2.92 32.27 12.92
C ALA A 166 -2.36 30.85 12.82
N LYS A 167 -3.19 29.86 13.16
CA LYS A 167 -2.92 28.43 12.92
C LYS A 167 -3.86 27.83 11.88
N LEU A 168 -4.99 28.50 11.64
CA LEU A 168 -6.05 28.04 10.76
C LEU A 168 -6.45 29.16 9.79
N PHE A 169 -6.86 28.77 8.59
CA PHE A 169 -7.53 29.65 7.62
C PHE A 169 -9.01 29.30 7.52
N HIS A 170 -9.81 30.28 7.09
CA HIS A 170 -11.27 30.27 7.11
C HIS A 170 -11.84 30.76 5.77
N THR A 171 -13.08 30.35 5.46
CA THR A 171 -13.81 30.81 4.26
C THR A 171 -14.26 32.26 4.34
N GLY A 172 -14.57 32.74 5.55
CA GLY A 172 -15.15 34.07 5.77
C GLY A 172 -14.39 34.93 6.78
N PRO A 173 -14.71 36.24 6.81
CA PRO A 173 -14.09 37.21 7.70
C PRO A 173 -14.46 37.01 9.18
N THR A 174 -15.49 36.20 9.47
CA THR A 174 -15.92 35.87 10.84
C THR A 174 -16.15 34.36 10.95
N CYS A 175 -15.50 33.71 11.91
CA CYS A 175 -15.74 32.29 12.24
C CYS A 175 -16.03 32.21 13.75
N GLY A 176 -17.28 31.96 14.13
CA GLY A 176 -17.75 32.05 15.52
C GLY A 176 -17.53 33.46 16.09
N ASN A 177 -16.75 33.56 17.18
CA ASN A 177 -16.41 34.82 17.85
C ASN A 177 -15.10 35.46 17.37
N GLN A 178 -14.43 34.87 16.37
CA GLN A 178 -13.13 35.33 15.85
C GLN A 178 -13.31 36.16 14.58
N VAL A 179 -12.61 37.30 14.51
CA VAL A 179 -12.60 38.21 13.35
C VAL A 179 -11.28 38.07 12.58
N ASN A 180 -11.37 37.61 11.35
CA ASN A 180 -10.27 37.36 10.43
C ASN A 180 -10.11 38.54 9.45
N LYS A 181 -9.12 39.39 9.70
CA LYS A 181 -8.88 40.60 8.89
C LYS A 181 -7.82 40.42 7.81
N LYS A 182 -7.08 39.31 7.81
CA LYS A 182 -6.01 39.05 6.82
C LYS A 182 -6.56 38.17 5.70
N GLN A 183 -6.52 38.67 4.47
CA GLN A 183 -6.86 37.91 3.26
C GLN A 183 -5.58 37.36 2.63
N LEU A 184 -5.64 36.12 2.16
CA LEU A 184 -4.54 35.41 1.50
C LEU A 184 -5.13 34.30 0.62
N THR A 185 -4.37 33.78 -0.33
CA THR A 185 -4.83 32.62 -1.11
C THR A 185 -4.67 31.32 -0.32
N VAL A 186 -5.40 30.26 -0.68
CA VAL A 186 -5.21 28.92 -0.08
C VAL A 186 -3.76 28.45 -0.23
N ARG A 187 -3.13 28.74 -1.39
CA ARG A 187 -1.72 28.45 -1.64
C ARG A 187 -0.81 29.11 -0.61
N GLU A 188 -1.00 30.40 -0.35
CA GLU A 188 -0.24 31.15 0.64
C GLU A 188 -0.53 30.67 2.08
N ALA A 189 -1.76 30.25 2.36
CA ALA A 189 -2.16 29.76 3.67
C ALA A 189 -1.41 28.47 4.03
N ILE A 190 -1.41 27.52 3.10
CA ILE A 190 -0.71 26.24 3.24
C ILE A 190 0.80 26.46 3.28
N ALA A 191 1.34 27.34 2.43
CA ALA A 191 2.77 27.70 2.46
C ALA A 191 3.19 28.36 3.78
N ALA A 192 2.29 29.11 4.43
CA ALA A 192 2.50 29.66 5.76
C ALA A 192 2.28 28.64 6.91
N GLY A 193 1.96 27.38 6.59
CA GLY A 193 1.74 26.30 7.57
C GLY A 193 0.40 26.36 8.29
N LEU A 194 -0.60 27.06 7.72
CA LEU A 194 -1.95 27.15 8.28
C LEU A 194 -2.78 25.91 7.88
N GLY A 195 -3.54 25.37 8.83
CA GLY A 195 -4.51 24.29 8.58
C GLY A 195 -5.89 24.81 8.21
N ALA A 196 -6.73 23.95 7.64
CA ALA A 196 -8.14 24.28 7.40
C ALA A 196 -8.93 24.31 8.73
N CYS A 197 -9.76 25.33 8.92
CA CYS A 197 -10.64 25.38 10.08
C CYS A 197 -11.73 24.29 9.98
N PRO A 198 -11.90 23.43 11.01
CA PRO A 198 -12.89 22.35 10.99
C PRO A 198 -14.33 22.85 10.97
N ASP A 199 -14.60 24.00 11.60
CA ASP A 199 -15.96 24.56 11.70
C ASP A 199 -16.39 25.29 10.43
N CYS A 200 -15.44 25.94 9.75
CA CYS A 200 -15.69 26.76 8.58
C CYS A 200 -15.47 26.00 7.24
N ASN A 201 -14.96 24.76 7.28
CA ASN A 201 -14.69 23.85 6.16
C ASN A 201 -14.23 24.55 4.86
N PRO A 202 -13.10 25.28 4.88
CA PRO A 202 -12.60 25.97 3.69
C PRO A 202 -12.12 24.99 2.61
N PRO A 203 -12.15 25.41 1.33
CA PRO A 203 -11.72 24.56 0.24
C PRO A 203 -10.25 24.17 0.41
N THR A 204 -9.97 22.88 0.34
CA THR A 204 -8.62 22.31 0.42
C THR A 204 -8.35 21.43 -0.79
N PRO A 205 -7.15 21.51 -1.38
CA PRO A 205 -6.76 20.64 -2.50
C PRO A 205 -6.77 19.17 -2.04
N LYS A 206 -7.15 18.28 -2.96
CA LYS A 206 -7.26 16.82 -2.74
C LYS A 206 -6.02 16.08 -3.23
#